data_AF-A0A4Y0BKV0-F1
#
_entry.id   AF-A0A4Y0BKV0-F1
#
_cell.length_a   1.000
_cell.length_b   1.000
_cell.length_c   1.000
_cell.angle_alpha   90.00
_cell.angle_beta   90.00
_cell.angle_gamma   90.00
#
_symmetry.space_group_name_H-M   'P 1'
#
loop_
_entity.id
_entity.type
_entity.pdbx_description
1 polymer ?
#
loop_
_entity_poly.entity_id
_entity_poly.type
_entity_poly.pdbx_seq_one_letter_code
_entity_poly.pdbx_strand_id
1 'polypeptide(L)'
;MRLKYHVPAGQRNMVHRDVGYQAMRLVSDIYNESIETSLGGIAKHLTQTQESRGLPNQPRHQQHQQQQQQQQQHFVTLGSLKRWGEQSEDDRGQPRPRPTDYSQFAANFEAGPKHPVCPFPCDAQINSRFVIWEGDISQLKVDAITNSTDETLTEKNRVSKKIFGRAGAALTSAIVHDVRRCKTGEVRVTPGFFLPSKYIIHTVGPIYSEKYRTASEATLHACYRNVLYKARELGLRTVALCDISSVQRDFPPDTAAHIALRTVRRFLEQYRAEIVIVCLESNARSIYEVLAPLYFPRDSFEERSALWQLPKDIGGLYGEPQLADRQIRIIHNPQHSVMIEADDDSDTSPHDLEMGSDVEYSNINLSLAAPLSGAAHSFTQMQGDLDRQRLLGDRPRMVYESVLDDGLEGIEHQERYERLLRRAKTEDLSEVSGIGCLYQSGVDRLGRPVVVFCGKWFPAHNIDLEKALLYLIHLLDPIVKGDYVIAYFHTLTNSNNYLSLQWLKDVYSILPYKYKKNLKAFYVVHPTFWTKMMTWWFTTFMAPAIKTKVHSLPGVEHLYSAIAKDQLEIPAYITEYDMATNGIHYFQPITNTSSPAS
;
A
#
# COMPACT_ATOMS: atom_id res chain seq x y z
N MET A 1 -4.10 5.62 53.95
CA MET A 1 -4.86 6.89 54.02
C MET A 1 -4.47 7.72 52.80
N ARG A 2 -5.45 8.20 52.02
CA ARG A 2 -5.29 8.94 50.74
C ARG A 2 -4.33 10.13 50.84
N LEU A 3 -3.69 10.47 49.70
CA LEU A 3 -3.44 11.83 49.17
C LEU A 3 -2.96 11.68 47.71
N LYS A 4 -3.83 11.70 46.70
CA LYS A 4 -4.20 12.86 45.85
C LYS A 4 -3.00 13.76 45.46
N TYR A 5 -2.53 13.63 44.22
CA TYR A 5 -1.97 14.75 43.46
C TYR A 5 -2.85 15.06 42.25
N HIS A 6 -3.13 16.35 42.11
CA HIS A 6 -4.07 16.99 41.20
C HIS A 6 -3.24 17.56 40.04
N VAL A 7 -3.51 17.16 38.80
CA VAL A 7 -2.88 17.75 37.60
C VAL A 7 -3.87 18.73 36.97
N PRO A 8 -3.50 19.98 36.67
CA PRO A 8 -4.43 20.96 36.13
C PRO A 8 -4.77 20.65 34.66
N ALA A 9 -6.07 20.66 34.36
CA ALA A 9 -6.60 20.59 33.01
C ALA A 9 -6.45 21.96 32.32
N GLY A 10 -5.45 22.10 31.43
CA GLY A 10 -5.27 23.36 30.71
C GLY A 10 -4.23 23.42 29.58
N GLN A 11 -3.48 22.35 29.29
CA GLN A 11 -2.36 22.43 28.31
C GLN A 11 -2.22 21.24 27.35
N ARG A 12 -3.29 20.45 27.12
CA ARG A 12 -3.29 19.39 26.09
C ARG A 12 -4.03 19.74 24.79
N ASN A 13 -4.68 20.89 24.70
CA ASN A 13 -5.56 21.25 23.56
C ASN A 13 -5.05 22.36 22.62
N MET A 14 -3.83 22.88 22.80
CA MET A 14 -3.28 23.89 21.86
C MET A 14 -2.36 23.31 20.77
N VAL A 15 -1.69 22.18 20.99
CA VAL A 15 -0.72 21.65 20.00
C VAL A 15 -1.39 20.94 18.81
N HIS A 16 -2.63 20.44 18.96
CA HIS A 16 -3.35 19.79 17.86
C HIS A 16 -4.26 20.72 17.05
N ARG A 17 -4.52 21.95 17.50
CA ARG A 17 -5.36 22.92 16.76
C ARG A 17 -4.58 23.72 15.72
N ASP A 18 -3.29 23.99 15.95
CA ASP A 18 -2.48 24.79 15.01
C ASP A 18 -2.05 24.02 13.76
N VAL A 19 -1.82 22.70 13.86
CA VAL A 19 -1.44 21.87 12.70
C VAL A 19 -2.62 21.73 11.71
N GLY A 20 -3.86 21.69 12.22
CA GLY A 20 -5.07 21.61 11.39
C GLY A 20 -5.39 22.91 10.65
N TYR A 21 -5.15 24.07 11.28
CA TYR A 21 -5.35 25.38 10.65
C TYR A 21 -4.27 25.70 9.61
N GLN A 22 -3.01 25.29 9.83
CA GLN A 22 -1.95 25.45 8.82
C GLN A 22 -2.13 24.51 7.62
N ALA A 23 -2.59 23.27 7.84
CA ALA A 23 -2.93 22.35 6.75
C ALA A 23 -4.12 22.87 5.90
N MET A 24 -5.12 23.48 6.52
CA MET A 24 -6.26 24.08 5.78
C MET A 24 -5.88 25.31 4.97
N ARG A 25 -4.92 26.12 5.43
CA ARG A 25 -4.42 27.28 4.67
C ARG A 25 -3.64 26.86 3.43
N LEU A 26 -2.77 25.85 3.56
CA LEU A 26 -2.01 25.25 2.45
C LEU A 26 -2.92 24.65 1.37
N VAL A 27 -4.02 23.98 1.74
CA VAL A 27 -4.96 23.41 0.75
C VAL A 27 -5.75 24.51 0.02
N SER A 28 -6.10 25.60 0.71
CA SER A 28 -6.76 26.76 0.08
C SER A 28 -5.83 27.50 -0.88
N ASP A 29 -4.55 27.63 -0.54
CA ASP A 29 -3.56 28.33 -1.37
C ASP A 29 -3.20 27.50 -2.64
N ILE A 30 -3.13 26.17 -2.51
CA ILE A 30 -2.93 25.25 -3.65
C ILE A 30 -4.11 25.28 -4.64
N TYR A 31 -5.34 25.51 -4.16
CA TYR A 31 -6.52 25.55 -5.02
C TYR A 31 -6.60 26.87 -5.82
N ASN A 32 -6.16 27.99 -5.24
CA ASN A 32 -6.17 29.30 -5.91
C ASN A 32 -5.05 29.43 -6.96
N GLU A 33 -3.86 28.87 -6.74
CA GLU A 33 -2.78 28.83 -7.76
C GLU A 33 -3.19 28.03 -9.01
N SER A 34 -3.96 26.96 -8.84
CA SER A 34 -4.41 26.11 -9.95
C SER A 34 -5.40 26.81 -10.88
N ILE A 35 -6.21 27.74 -10.34
CA ILE A 35 -7.20 28.52 -11.12
C ILE A 35 -6.53 29.65 -11.91
N GLU A 36 -5.56 30.36 -11.33
CA GLU A 36 -4.81 31.40 -12.05
C GLU A 36 -3.94 30.82 -13.17
N THR A 37 -3.37 29.63 -12.96
CA THR A 37 -2.57 28.93 -13.98
C THR A 37 -3.42 28.45 -15.17
N SER A 38 -4.69 28.11 -14.93
CA SER A 38 -5.64 27.69 -15.98
C SER A 38 -6.15 28.87 -16.82
N LEU A 39 -6.36 30.04 -16.21
CA LEU A 39 -6.79 31.25 -16.92
C LEU A 39 -5.65 31.92 -17.73
N GLY A 40 -4.41 31.87 -17.23
CA GLY A 40 -3.22 32.39 -17.93
C GLY A 40 -2.82 31.61 -19.18
N GLY A 41 -3.16 30.32 -19.26
CA GLY A 41 -2.88 29.45 -20.41
C GLY A 41 -3.80 29.68 -21.61
N ILE A 42 -5.06 30.09 -21.37
CA ILE A 42 -6.06 30.30 -22.42
C ILE A 42 -5.82 31.63 -23.14
N ALA A 43 -5.32 32.66 -22.45
CA ALA A 43 -5.04 33.98 -23.04
C ALA A 43 -3.84 34.01 -24.02
N LYS A 44 -2.89 33.05 -23.91
CA LYS A 44 -1.73 32.97 -24.83
C LYS A 44 -2.01 32.17 -26.10
N HIS A 45 -3.06 31.34 -26.12
CA HIS A 45 -3.39 30.52 -27.29
C HIS A 45 -4.29 31.23 -28.32
N LEU A 46 -4.87 32.38 -27.97
CA LEU A 46 -5.71 33.18 -28.86
C LEU A 46 -4.96 34.29 -29.62
N THR A 47 -3.72 34.61 -29.24
CA THR A 47 -2.92 35.69 -29.84
C THR A 47 -1.87 35.25 -30.86
N GLN A 48 -1.68 33.95 -31.10
CA GLN A 48 -0.69 33.44 -32.08
C GLN A 48 -1.29 32.91 -33.39
N THR A 49 -2.61 32.99 -33.60
CA THR A 49 -3.27 32.39 -34.77
C THR A 49 -3.59 33.37 -35.90
N GLN A 50 -3.10 34.62 -35.86
CA GLN A 50 -3.47 35.65 -36.85
C GLN A 50 -2.36 36.24 -37.73
N GLU A 51 -1.11 35.78 -37.66
CA GLU A 51 -0.05 36.30 -38.55
C GLU A 51 0.76 35.19 -39.23
N SER A 52 0.21 34.62 -40.30
CA SER A 52 1.02 34.04 -41.39
C SER A 52 0.19 33.77 -42.64
N ARG A 53 -0.05 34.81 -43.45
CA ARG A 53 -0.39 34.69 -44.88
C ARG A 53 0.63 35.50 -45.69
N GLY A 54 1.55 34.81 -46.38
CA GLY A 54 2.48 35.41 -47.34
C GLY A 54 3.74 34.58 -47.63
N LEU A 55 3.69 33.79 -48.71
CA LEU A 55 4.73 33.28 -49.67
C LEU A 55 6.26 33.40 -49.38
N PRO A 56 7.15 32.65 -50.08
CA PRO A 56 7.13 31.24 -50.51
C PRO A 56 8.40 30.44 -50.09
N ASN A 57 8.38 29.13 -50.37
CA ASN A 57 9.30 28.07 -49.95
C ASN A 57 10.82 28.28 -50.13
N GLN A 58 11.59 27.96 -49.08
CA GLN A 58 13.00 27.53 -49.13
C GLN A 58 13.17 26.16 -48.42
N PRO A 59 14.11 25.30 -48.86
CA PRO A 59 14.10 23.87 -48.57
C PRO A 59 14.44 23.52 -47.11
N ARG A 60 13.54 22.74 -46.49
CA ARG A 60 13.52 22.27 -45.08
C ARG A 60 14.74 21.47 -44.58
N HIS A 61 15.75 21.21 -45.42
CA HIS A 61 16.86 20.33 -45.04
C HIS A 61 17.97 21.02 -44.24
N GLN A 62 18.15 22.34 -44.34
CA GLN A 62 19.18 23.05 -43.56
C GLN A 62 18.70 23.51 -42.16
N GLN A 63 17.39 23.72 -41.96
CA GLN A 63 16.85 24.05 -40.64
C GLN A 63 16.88 22.88 -39.66
N HIS A 64 16.74 21.63 -40.14
CA HIS A 64 16.83 20.45 -39.26
C HIS A 64 18.25 20.18 -38.75
N GLN A 65 19.30 20.51 -39.52
CA GLN A 65 20.68 20.38 -39.05
C GLN A 65 21.09 21.49 -38.09
N GLN A 66 20.56 22.71 -38.23
CA GLN A 66 20.82 23.79 -37.27
C GLN A 66 19.98 23.68 -35.98
N GLN A 67 18.75 23.14 -36.03
CA GLN A 67 17.97 22.86 -34.82
C GLN A 67 18.50 21.68 -34.00
N GLN A 68 19.20 20.71 -34.61
CA GLN A 68 19.86 19.63 -33.86
C GLN A 68 21.13 20.06 -33.12
N GLN A 69 21.74 21.19 -33.49
CA GLN A 69 22.93 21.72 -32.81
C GLN A 69 22.62 22.67 -31.62
N GLN A 70 21.35 23.04 -31.39
CA GLN A 70 20.98 24.00 -30.33
C GLN A 70 20.40 23.38 -29.03
N GLN A 71 20.22 22.06 -28.93
CA GLN A 71 19.97 21.42 -27.64
C GLN A 71 21.29 21.01 -26.97
N GLN A 72 22.07 21.97 -26.49
CA GLN A 72 23.05 21.68 -25.43
C GLN A 72 22.28 21.35 -24.16
N GLN A 73 21.86 20.09 -24.02
CA GLN A 73 21.20 19.63 -22.82
C GLN A 73 22.23 19.65 -21.67
N HIS A 74 21.99 20.46 -20.65
CA HIS A 74 22.85 20.50 -19.46
C HIS A 74 22.88 19.10 -18.82
N PHE A 75 24.07 18.49 -18.71
CA PHE A 75 24.27 17.19 -18.07
C PHE A 75 24.97 17.37 -16.73
N VAL A 76 24.60 16.55 -15.75
CA VAL A 76 25.20 16.56 -14.42
C VAL A 76 26.31 15.52 -14.40
N THR A 77 27.54 15.95 -14.10
CA THR A 77 28.70 15.05 -14.04
C THR A 77 28.98 14.62 -12.60
N LEU A 78 29.61 13.47 -12.44
CA LEU A 78 29.99 12.91 -11.14
C LEU A 78 30.75 13.91 -10.25
N GLY A 79 31.62 14.74 -10.84
CA GLY A 79 32.43 15.72 -10.10
C GLY A 79 31.64 16.91 -9.54
N SER A 80 30.43 17.15 -10.04
CA SER A 80 29.53 18.18 -9.50
C SER A 80 28.70 17.71 -8.31
N LEU A 81 28.69 16.40 -8.02
CA LEU A 81 27.92 15.82 -6.95
C LEU A 81 28.74 15.78 -5.65
N LYS A 82 28.19 16.37 -4.58
CA LYS A 82 28.80 16.33 -3.24
C LYS A 82 28.71 14.91 -2.66
N ARG A 83 29.83 14.38 -2.16
CA ARG A 83 29.85 13.06 -1.49
C ARG A 83 29.23 13.14 -0.10
N TRP A 84 28.65 12.04 0.38
CA TRP A 84 28.03 12.03 1.71
C TRP A 84 29.00 12.42 2.83
N GLY A 85 30.26 11.95 2.75
CA GLY A 85 31.31 12.33 3.71
C GLY A 85 31.75 13.80 3.66
N GLU A 86 31.49 14.50 2.55
CA GLU A 86 31.86 15.92 2.34
C GLU A 86 30.70 16.88 2.66
N GLN A 87 29.49 16.34 2.86
CA GLN A 87 28.29 17.12 3.13
C GLN A 87 28.21 17.49 4.63
N SER A 88 28.96 18.51 5.07
CA SER A 88 28.80 19.08 6.42
C SER A 88 27.60 20.04 6.54
N GLU A 89 27.19 20.61 5.41
CA GLU A 89 26.14 21.64 5.31
C GLU A 89 25.05 21.21 4.31
N ASP A 90 23.82 21.65 4.57
CA ASP A 90 22.68 21.54 3.66
C ASP A 90 22.87 22.44 2.43
N ASP A 91 22.06 22.25 1.39
CA ASP A 91 22.15 23.02 0.14
C ASP A 91 21.93 24.54 0.33
N ARG A 92 21.44 24.95 1.51
CA ARG A 92 21.29 26.34 1.95
C ARG A 92 22.48 26.89 2.76
N GLY A 93 23.57 26.14 2.89
CA GLY A 93 24.75 26.52 3.69
C GLY A 93 24.49 26.50 5.20
N GLN A 94 23.46 25.78 5.66
CA GLN A 94 23.17 25.59 7.08
C GLN A 94 23.78 24.27 7.56
N PRO A 95 24.27 24.18 8.80
CA PRO A 95 24.71 22.90 9.35
C PRO A 95 23.54 21.92 9.37
N ARG A 96 23.75 20.71 8.83
CA ARG A 96 22.71 19.68 8.75
C ARG A 96 22.14 19.38 10.14
N PRO A 97 20.83 19.10 10.26
CA PRO A 97 20.24 18.66 11.51
C PRO A 97 20.92 17.37 11.97
N ARG A 98 21.54 17.41 13.15
CA ARG A 98 22.18 16.25 13.75
C ARG A 98 21.12 15.33 14.35
N PRO A 99 21.31 13.99 14.28
CA PRO A 99 20.43 13.07 14.97
C PRO A 99 20.37 13.39 16.47
N THR A 100 19.20 13.22 17.08
CA THR A 100 19.06 13.38 18.53
C THR A 100 19.88 12.33 19.26
N ASP A 101 20.76 12.76 20.15
CA ASP A 101 21.53 11.86 20.99
C ASP A 101 20.71 11.40 22.20
N TYR A 102 20.28 10.14 22.15
CA TYR A 102 19.51 9.51 23.22
C TYR A 102 20.41 8.92 24.31
N SER A 103 21.74 8.88 24.14
CA SER A 103 22.66 8.32 25.14
C SER A 103 22.60 9.06 26.48
N GLN A 104 22.24 10.35 26.45
CA GLN A 104 22.08 11.18 27.65
C GLN A 104 20.86 10.79 28.50
N PHE A 105 19.86 10.14 27.89
CA PHE A 105 18.66 9.66 28.57
C PHE A 105 18.78 8.19 29.00
N ALA A 106 19.92 7.55 28.80
CA ALA A 106 20.15 6.15 29.14
C ALA A 106 19.87 5.84 30.63
N ALA A 107 20.05 6.81 31.52
CA ALA A 107 19.74 6.66 32.95
C ALA A 107 18.22 6.59 33.26
N ASN A 108 17.36 7.06 32.35
CA ASN A 108 15.91 7.13 32.54
C ASN A 108 15.14 6.01 31.82
N PHE A 109 15.81 5.23 30.97
CA PHE A 109 15.21 4.08 30.29
C PHE A 109 15.75 2.80 30.94
N GLU A 110 14.86 1.98 31.54
CA GLU A 110 15.24 0.63 32.04
C GLU A 110 15.73 -0.29 30.91
N ALA A 111 15.33 -0.01 29.67
CA ALA A 111 15.87 -0.64 28.47
C ALA A 111 17.01 0.22 27.89
N GLY A 112 18.24 -0.32 27.87
CA GLY A 112 19.41 0.31 27.25
C GLY A 112 19.29 0.53 25.73
N PRO A 113 20.40 0.78 25.01
CA PRO A 113 20.36 0.98 23.57
C PRO A 113 19.73 -0.24 22.86
N LYS A 114 19.01 -0.01 21.75
CA LYS A 114 18.36 -1.10 20.99
C LYS A 114 19.37 -2.11 20.45
N HIS A 115 20.58 -1.66 20.18
CA HIS A 115 21.71 -2.48 19.71
C HIS A 115 22.89 -2.33 20.67
N PRO A 116 23.55 -3.43 21.10
CA PRO A 116 24.68 -3.38 22.02
C PRO A 116 25.97 -2.87 21.35
N VAL A 117 26.09 -3.05 20.03
CA VAL A 117 27.24 -2.64 19.21
C VAL A 117 26.70 -1.96 17.95
N CYS A 118 27.43 -0.99 17.40
CA CYS A 118 26.97 -0.30 16.20
C CYS A 118 27.00 -1.26 15.01
N PRO A 119 25.85 -1.55 14.37
CA PRO A 119 25.79 -2.48 13.24
C PRO A 119 26.43 -1.89 11.96
N PHE A 120 26.59 -0.56 11.91
CA PHE A 120 27.16 0.18 10.79
C PHE A 120 28.18 1.22 11.30
N PRO A 121 29.45 0.85 11.48
CA PRO A 121 30.47 1.76 12.00
C PRO A 121 30.79 2.90 11.02
N CYS A 122 31.34 4.00 11.55
CA CYS A 122 31.80 5.13 10.74
C CYS A 122 32.96 4.72 9.82
N ASP A 123 32.77 4.91 8.50
CA ASP A 123 33.79 4.60 7.50
C ASP A 123 33.84 5.68 6.41
N ALA A 124 34.95 6.43 6.37
CA ALA A 124 35.18 7.51 5.42
C ALA A 124 35.25 7.01 3.95
N GLN A 125 35.73 5.78 3.71
CA GLN A 125 35.82 5.19 2.37
C GLN A 125 34.45 4.79 1.81
N ILE A 126 33.51 4.41 2.69
CA ILE A 126 32.13 4.16 2.29
C ILE A 126 31.41 5.49 2.06
N ASN A 127 31.57 6.44 2.97
CA ASN A 127 30.92 7.76 2.91
C ASN A 127 31.37 8.59 1.70
N SER A 128 32.58 8.40 1.18
CA SER A 128 33.05 9.08 -0.06
C SER A 128 32.43 8.50 -1.34
N ARG A 129 31.87 7.29 -1.28
CA ARG A 129 31.28 6.57 -2.43
C ARG A 129 29.75 6.57 -2.42
N PHE A 130 29.14 7.02 -1.34
CA PHE A 130 27.71 7.21 -1.23
C PHE A 130 27.35 8.67 -1.55
N VAL A 131 26.31 8.86 -2.36
CA VAL A 131 25.80 10.19 -2.74
C VAL A 131 24.28 10.17 -2.65
N ILE A 132 23.71 11.18 -2.01
CA ILE A 132 22.28 11.50 -2.10
C ILE A 132 22.17 12.73 -2.99
N TRP A 133 21.33 12.62 -4.02
CA TRP A 133 21.12 13.69 -4.99
C TRP A 133 19.64 13.84 -5.29
N GLU A 134 19.18 15.09 -5.36
CA GLU A 134 17.83 15.43 -5.77
C GLU A 134 17.86 16.00 -7.18
N GLY A 135 17.09 15.38 -8.07
CA GLY A 135 17.03 15.82 -9.45
C GLY A 135 16.54 14.75 -10.41
N ASP A 136 16.61 15.08 -11.69
CA ASP A 136 16.21 14.17 -12.76
C ASP A 136 17.34 13.18 -13.10
N ILE A 137 17.13 11.90 -12.76
CA ILE A 137 18.09 10.83 -13.00
C ILE A 137 18.52 10.72 -14.48
N SER A 138 17.68 11.15 -15.43
CA SER A 138 18.01 11.11 -16.86
C SER A 138 19.11 12.09 -17.28
N GLN A 139 19.47 13.06 -16.41
CA GLN A 139 20.52 14.05 -16.69
C GLN A 139 21.91 13.62 -16.21
N LEU A 140 22.01 12.53 -15.45
CA LEU A 140 23.24 12.07 -14.83
C LEU A 140 24.16 11.36 -15.83
N LYS A 141 25.38 11.89 -15.99
CA LYS A 141 26.45 11.24 -16.77
C LYS A 141 27.17 10.21 -15.90
N VAL A 142 26.59 9.01 -15.83
CA VAL A 142 27.05 7.86 -15.03
C VAL A 142 27.06 6.57 -15.86
N ASP A 143 27.60 5.48 -15.35
CA ASP A 143 27.66 4.22 -16.11
C ASP A 143 26.27 3.57 -16.25
N ALA A 144 25.49 3.49 -15.17
CA ALA A 144 24.12 3.01 -15.21
C ALA A 144 23.16 3.89 -14.41
N ILE A 145 21.95 4.06 -14.94
CA ILE A 145 20.80 4.58 -14.21
C ILE A 145 19.76 3.49 -14.00
N THR A 146 18.98 3.61 -12.95
CA THR A 146 17.92 2.64 -12.62
C THR A 146 16.56 3.20 -13.03
N ASN A 147 15.72 2.35 -13.62
CA ASN A 147 14.33 2.67 -13.93
C ASN A 147 13.39 1.72 -13.19
N SER A 148 12.58 2.26 -12.27
CA SER A 148 11.45 1.54 -11.68
C SER A 148 10.30 1.51 -12.69
N THR A 149 9.65 0.37 -12.93
CA THR A 149 8.54 0.22 -13.88
C THR A 149 7.68 -1.01 -13.55
N ASP A 150 6.67 -1.33 -14.36
CA ASP A 150 5.83 -2.53 -14.26
C ASP A 150 6.42 -3.75 -14.98
N GLU A 151 5.76 -4.90 -14.84
CA GLU A 151 6.23 -6.16 -15.42
C GLU A 151 6.30 -6.17 -16.95
N THR A 152 5.53 -5.29 -17.58
CA THR A 152 5.51 -5.05 -19.02
C THR A 152 6.54 -4.00 -19.49
N LEU A 153 7.25 -3.34 -18.56
CA LEU A 153 8.22 -2.28 -18.83
C LEU A 153 7.62 -1.07 -19.58
N THR A 154 6.31 -0.87 -19.49
CA THR A 154 5.54 0.18 -20.19
C THR A 154 4.91 1.20 -19.24
N GLU A 155 5.08 1.01 -17.93
CA GLU A 155 4.55 1.93 -16.91
C GLU A 155 5.01 3.37 -17.13
N LYS A 156 4.04 4.28 -17.15
CA LYS A 156 4.27 5.72 -17.30
C LYS A 156 4.37 6.42 -15.95
N ASN A 157 5.38 6.09 -15.15
CA ASN A 157 5.71 6.84 -13.94
C ASN A 157 6.54 8.10 -14.26
N ARG A 158 6.79 8.97 -13.26
CA ARG A 158 7.52 10.24 -13.46
C ARG A 158 8.96 10.02 -13.94
N VAL A 159 9.66 9.06 -13.35
CA VAL A 159 11.05 8.72 -13.68
C VAL A 159 11.13 8.11 -15.09
N SER A 160 10.35 7.08 -15.37
CA SER A 160 10.16 6.46 -16.68
C SER A 160 9.85 7.52 -17.74
N LYS A 161 8.88 8.43 -17.52
CA LYS A 161 8.56 9.47 -18.51
C LYS A 161 9.77 10.32 -18.90
N LYS A 162 10.62 10.70 -17.94
CA LYS A 162 11.85 11.47 -18.20
C LYS A 162 12.89 10.61 -18.93
N ILE A 163 13.09 9.37 -18.48
CA ILE A 163 14.02 8.40 -19.08
C ILE A 163 13.62 8.10 -20.54
N PHE A 164 12.38 7.69 -20.80
CA PHE A 164 11.87 7.42 -22.15
C PHE A 164 11.86 8.67 -23.03
N GLY A 165 11.48 9.83 -22.47
CA GLY A 165 11.48 11.10 -23.19
C GLY A 165 12.86 11.48 -23.70
N ARG A 166 13.92 11.18 -22.93
CA ARG A 166 15.30 11.54 -23.28
C ARG A 166 16.07 10.44 -24.00
N ALA A 167 15.84 9.16 -23.68
CA ALA A 167 16.44 8.01 -24.37
C ALA A 167 15.91 7.85 -25.81
N GLY A 168 14.71 8.38 -26.09
CA GLY A 168 14.07 8.35 -27.41
C GLY A 168 13.38 7.03 -27.74
N ALA A 169 12.79 6.96 -28.95
CA ALA A 169 11.97 5.81 -29.37
C ALA A 169 12.76 4.49 -29.48
N ALA A 170 14.09 4.55 -29.62
CA ALA A 170 14.96 3.38 -29.68
C ALA A 170 14.89 2.52 -28.40
N LEU A 171 14.71 3.16 -27.23
CA LEU A 171 14.51 2.46 -25.97
C LEU A 171 13.23 1.62 -25.99
N THR A 172 12.12 2.21 -26.46
CA THR A 172 10.84 1.51 -26.58
C THR A 172 10.95 0.30 -27.50
N SER A 173 11.63 0.45 -28.65
CA SER A 173 11.88 -0.67 -29.56
C SER A 173 12.70 -1.79 -28.90
N ALA A 174 13.79 -1.47 -28.21
CA ALA A 174 14.61 -2.46 -27.53
C ALA A 174 13.85 -3.20 -26.42
N ILE A 175 12.99 -2.50 -25.67
CA ILE A 175 12.14 -3.12 -24.64
C ILE A 175 11.15 -4.11 -25.26
N VAL A 176 10.48 -3.72 -26.35
CA VAL A 176 9.47 -4.55 -27.04
C VAL A 176 10.11 -5.79 -27.69
N HIS A 177 11.28 -5.64 -28.30
CA HIS A 177 11.92 -6.72 -29.05
C HIS A 177 12.79 -7.64 -28.18
N ASP A 178 13.63 -7.08 -27.31
CA ASP A 178 14.71 -7.81 -26.65
C ASP A 178 14.36 -8.23 -25.21
N VAL A 179 13.67 -7.37 -24.46
CA VAL A 179 13.44 -7.59 -23.03
C VAL A 179 12.11 -8.30 -22.75
N ARG A 180 11.03 -7.84 -23.40
CA ARG A 180 9.63 -8.33 -23.32
C ARG A 180 8.95 -8.22 -21.96
N ARG A 181 9.52 -8.79 -20.89
CA ARG A 181 8.95 -8.80 -19.53
C ARG A 181 10.04 -8.83 -18.46
N CYS A 182 9.71 -8.29 -17.29
CA CYS A 182 10.56 -8.32 -16.09
C CYS A 182 9.68 -8.66 -14.88
N LYS A 183 9.99 -9.71 -14.12
CA LYS A 183 9.19 -10.04 -12.94
C LYS A 183 9.47 -9.06 -11.79
N THR A 184 8.53 -8.96 -10.87
CA THR A 184 8.73 -8.20 -9.62
C THR A 184 10.00 -8.69 -8.89
N GLY A 185 10.90 -7.77 -8.52
CA GLY A 185 12.20 -8.08 -7.92
C GLY A 185 13.32 -8.45 -8.92
N GLU A 186 13.00 -8.72 -10.18
CA GLU A 186 13.99 -9.00 -11.23
C GLU A 186 14.58 -7.69 -11.80
N VAL A 187 15.65 -7.83 -12.57
CA VAL A 187 16.28 -6.74 -13.31
C VAL A 187 16.53 -7.09 -14.77
N ARG A 188 16.34 -6.11 -15.64
CA ARG A 188 16.65 -6.20 -17.07
C ARG A 188 17.47 -5.00 -17.50
N VAL A 189 18.35 -5.18 -18.48
CA VAL A 189 19.29 -4.14 -18.89
C VAL A 189 19.06 -3.78 -20.34
N THR A 190 19.07 -2.48 -20.62
CA THR A 190 19.10 -1.93 -21.98
C THR A 190 20.24 -0.91 -22.10
N PRO A 191 20.70 -0.60 -23.32
CA PRO A 191 21.59 0.53 -23.55
C PRO A 191 20.93 1.87 -23.19
N GLY A 192 21.72 2.90 -22.88
CA GLY A 192 21.22 4.24 -22.56
C GLY A 192 20.70 5.05 -23.76
N PHE A 193 21.04 4.66 -24.99
CA PHE A 193 20.67 5.38 -26.22
C PHE A 193 21.09 6.86 -26.19
N PHE A 194 20.15 7.79 -26.24
CA PHE A 194 20.40 9.24 -26.18
C PHE A 194 20.61 9.78 -24.76
N LEU A 195 20.58 8.92 -23.73
CA LEU A 195 20.92 9.33 -22.37
C LEU A 195 22.44 9.54 -22.20
N PRO A 196 22.83 10.41 -21.25
CA PRO A 196 24.23 10.55 -20.86
C PRO A 196 24.80 9.30 -20.16
N SER A 197 23.94 8.38 -19.73
CA SER A 197 24.32 7.12 -19.10
C SER A 197 24.57 6.00 -20.11
N LYS A 198 25.49 5.07 -19.83
CA LYS A 198 25.79 3.96 -20.76
C LYS A 198 24.69 2.91 -20.80
N TYR A 199 24.11 2.59 -19.65
CA TYR A 199 23.09 1.56 -19.49
C TYR A 199 21.90 2.04 -18.66
N ILE A 200 20.75 1.42 -18.89
CA ILE A 200 19.56 1.53 -18.06
C ILE A 200 19.28 0.16 -17.46
N ILE A 201 19.21 0.09 -16.13
CA ILE A 201 18.81 -1.12 -15.40
C ILE A 201 17.35 -0.94 -14.99
N HIS A 202 16.46 -1.66 -15.66
CA HIS A 202 15.03 -1.69 -15.36
C HIS A 202 14.77 -2.69 -14.24
N THR A 203 13.98 -2.31 -13.26
CA THR A 203 13.52 -3.18 -12.18
C THR A 203 12.07 -2.91 -11.86
N VAL A 204 11.39 -3.90 -11.28
CA VAL A 204 9.98 -3.83 -10.96
C VAL A 204 9.81 -3.91 -9.45
N GLY A 205 9.46 -2.77 -8.85
CA GLY A 205 9.22 -2.67 -7.42
C GLY A 205 7.92 -3.40 -6.99
N PRO A 206 7.80 -3.84 -5.73
CA PRO A 206 6.57 -4.45 -5.24
C PRO A 206 5.44 -3.41 -5.11
N ILE A 207 4.20 -3.83 -5.34
CA ILE A 207 3.02 -3.10 -4.88
C ILE A 207 2.88 -3.40 -3.38
N TYR A 208 2.88 -2.37 -2.54
CA TYR A 208 2.79 -2.56 -1.09
C TYR A 208 1.36 -2.91 -0.67
N SER A 209 1.25 -3.87 0.23
CA SER A 209 0.00 -4.22 0.91
C SER A 209 0.34 -4.66 2.31
N GLU A 210 -0.37 -4.14 3.31
CA GLU A 210 -0.10 -4.47 4.72
C GLU A 210 -0.18 -5.98 4.97
N LYS A 211 -1.09 -6.69 4.27
CA LYS A 211 -1.21 -8.15 4.34
C LYS A 211 0.06 -8.89 3.90
N TYR A 212 0.82 -8.30 2.96
CA TYR A 212 2.02 -8.89 2.37
C TYR A 212 3.27 -8.10 2.71
N ARG A 213 3.26 -7.34 3.82
CA ARG A 213 4.35 -6.47 4.25
C ARG A 213 5.72 -7.14 4.12
N THR A 214 5.89 -8.32 4.73
CA THR A 214 7.13 -9.09 4.68
C THR A 214 7.60 -9.41 3.26
N ALA A 215 6.68 -9.83 2.39
CA ALA A 215 7.02 -10.16 1.00
C ALA A 215 7.38 -8.90 0.21
N SER A 216 6.67 -7.79 0.45
CA SER A 216 6.97 -6.49 -0.15
C SER A 216 8.33 -5.96 0.29
N GLU A 217 8.68 -6.04 1.58
CA GLU A 217 9.99 -5.63 2.11
C GLU A 217 11.13 -6.47 1.48
N ALA A 218 10.99 -7.80 1.45
CA ALA A 218 11.98 -8.69 0.85
C ALA A 218 12.14 -8.44 -0.66
N THR A 219 11.04 -8.16 -1.37
CA THR A 219 11.07 -7.88 -2.80
C THR A 219 11.70 -6.52 -3.11
N LEU A 220 11.42 -5.49 -2.32
CA LEU A 220 12.06 -4.18 -2.47
C LEU A 220 13.58 -4.28 -2.25
N HIS A 221 14.00 -5.02 -1.22
CA HIS A 221 15.41 -5.35 -1.02
C HIS A 221 16.01 -6.06 -2.24
N ALA A 222 15.32 -7.08 -2.78
CA ALA A 222 15.77 -7.80 -3.96
C ALA A 222 15.93 -6.89 -5.18
N CYS A 223 15.06 -5.90 -5.38
CA CYS A 223 15.19 -4.91 -6.47
C CYS A 223 16.53 -4.16 -6.35
N TYR A 224 16.80 -3.52 -5.21
CA TYR A 224 18.04 -2.78 -4.99
C TYR A 224 19.28 -3.68 -5.12
N ARG A 225 19.24 -4.85 -4.48
CA ARG A 225 20.33 -5.82 -4.54
C ARG A 225 20.62 -6.26 -5.98
N ASN A 226 19.60 -6.66 -6.72
CA ASN A 226 19.77 -7.15 -8.09
C ASN A 226 20.26 -6.05 -9.03
N VAL A 227 19.82 -4.80 -8.85
CA VAL A 227 20.34 -3.66 -9.64
C VAL A 227 21.83 -3.45 -9.40
N LEU A 228 22.25 -3.42 -8.13
CA LEU A 228 23.65 -3.19 -7.76
C LEU A 228 24.56 -4.34 -8.23
N TYR A 229 24.12 -5.59 -8.04
CA TYR A 229 24.86 -6.76 -8.52
C TYR A 229 24.92 -6.79 -10.06
N LYS A 230 23.85 -6.41 -10.75
CA LYS A 230 23.85 -6.38 -12.21
C LYS A 230 24.80 -5.34 -12.78
N ALA A 231 24.87 -4.16 -12.16
CA ALA A 231 25.85 -3.16 -12.53
C ALA A 231 27.29 -3.65 -12.34
N ARG A 232 27.54 -4.39 -11.26
CA ARG A 232 28.84 -5.00 -10.99
C ARG A 232 29.20 -6.10 -12.00
N GLU A 233 28.26 -6.98 -12.35
CA GLU A 233 28.45 -7.99 -13.41
C GLU A 233 28.88 -7.37 -14.74
N LEU A 234 28.37 -6.17 -15.03
CA LEU A 234 28.71 -5.39 -16.22
C LEU A 234 30.01 -4.57 -16.07
N GLY A 235 30.70 -4.65 -14.93
CA GLY A 235 31.95 -3.92 -14.66
C GLY A 235 31.76 -2.40 -14.54
N LEU A 236 30.58 -1.94 -14.16
CA LEU A 236 30.25 -0.51 -14.04
C LEU A 236 30.76 0.05 -12.71
N ARG A 237 31.29 1.28 -12.71
CA ARG A 237 31.81 1.92 -11.49
C ARG A 237 30.81 2.86 -10.83
N THR A 238 29.83 3.36 -11.58
CA THR A 238 28.90 4.39 -11.10
C THR A 238 27.45 3.99 -11.39
N VAL A 239 26.63 3.91 -10.35
CA VAL A 239 25.23 3.48 -10.45
C VAL A 239 24.35 4.52 -9.79
N ALA A 240 23.37 5.04 -10.54
CA ALA A 240 22.32 5.88 -10.01
C ALA A 240 21.05 5.05 -9.78
N LEU A 241 20.60 4.99 -8.52
CA LEU A 241 19.37 4.34 -8.09
C LEU A 241 18.26 5.38 -8.05
N CYS A 242 17.12 5.11 -8.69
CA CYS A 242 15.91 5.87 -8.45
C CYS A 242 15.19 5.37 -7.20
N ASP A 243 14.25 6.16 -6.69
CA ASP A 243 13.32 5.72 -5.66
C ASP A 243 12.36 4.65 -6.24
N ILE A 244 12.67 3.37 -5.98
CA ILE A 244 11.89 2.22 -6.48
C ILE A 244 10.52 2.17 -5.80
N SER A 245 10.45 2.63 -4.56
CA SER A 245 9.28 2.72 -3.67
C SER A 245 8.39 3.94 -3.95
N SER A 246 8.26 4.32 -5.22
CA SER A 246 7.49 5.51 -5.60
C SER A 246 6.07 5.53 -5.03
N VAL A 247 5.49 6.72 -4.86
CA VAL A 247 4.13 6.96 -4.34
C VAL A 247 3.06 6.09 -5.03
N GLN A 248 3.24 5.75 -6.31
CA GLN A 248 2.30 4.91 -7.07
C GLN A 248 2.19 3.46 -6.55
N ARG A 249 3.15 3.00 -5.74
CA ARG A 249 3.22 1.64 -5.20
C ARG A 249 2.82 1.54 -3.72
N ASP A 250 2.31 2.64 -3.14
CA ASP A 250 1.82 2.74 -1.75
C ASP A 250 2.78 2.21 -0.67
N PHE A 251 4.08 2.20 -0.94
CA PHE A 251 5.08 1.71 0.02
C PHE A 251 5.38 2.77 1.08
N PRO A 252 5.36 2.45 2.39
CA PRO A 252 5.71 3.39 3.45
C PRO A 252 7.12 3.97 3.23
N PRO A 253 7.26 5.30 3.06
CA PRO A 253 8.51 5.89 2.58
C PRO A 253 9.66 5.79 3.60
N ASP A 254 9.33 5.75 4.89
CA ASP A 254 10.27 5.51 5.99
C ASP A 254 10.86 4.09 5.94
N THR A 255 9.99 3.08 5.83
CA THR A 255 10.36 1.67 5.77
C THR A 255 11.16 1.38 4.50
N ALA A 256 10.74 1.96 3.37
CA ALA A 256 11.46 1.83 2.11
C ALA A 256 12.87 2.46 2.16
N ALA A 257 13.00 3.65 2.77
CA ALA A 257 14.29 4.31 2.94
C ALA A 257 15.24 3.48 3.82
N HIS A 258 14.75 2.89 4.92
CA HIS A 258 15.54 1.95 5.72
C HIS A 258 16.05 0.76 4.88
N ILE A 259 15.20 0.15 4.06
CA ILE A 259 15.58 -0.98 3.20
C ILE A 259 16.62 -0.56 2.15
N ALA A 260 16.40 0.58 1.49
CA ALA A 260 17.29 1.11 0.47
C ALA A 260 18.68 1.42 1.06
N LEU A 261 18.73 2.21 2.13
CA LEU A 261 19.98 2.63 2.79
C LEU A 261 20.75 1.43 3.34
N ARG A 262 20.06 0.49 4.01
CA ARG A 262 20.67 -0.74 4.51
C ARG A 262 21.28 -1.59 3.39
N THR A 263 20.54 -1.79 2.30
CA THR A 263 20.99 -2.61 1.16
C THR A 263 22.21 -1.98 0.47
N VAL A 264 22.18 -0.66 0.27
CA VAL A 264 23.31 0.09 -0.30
C VAL A 264 24.51 0.04 0.63
N ARG A 265 24.32 0.19 1.94
CA ARG A 265 25.40 0.14 2.94
C ARG A 265 26.10 -1.20 2.92
N ARG A 266 25.38 -2.32 3.01
CA ARG A 266 25.94 -3.67 2.97
C ARG A 266 26.66 -3.97 1.65
N PHE A 267 26.10 -3.50 0.53
CA PHE A 267 26.77 -3.62 -0.77
C PHE A 267 28.10 -2.87 -0.82
N LEU A 268 28.16 -1.64 -0.31
CA LEU A 268 29.39 -0.83 -0.28
C LEU A 268 30.44 -1.35 0.72
N GLU A 269 30.04 -2.04 1.78
CA GLU A 269 30.96 -2.74 2.69
C GLU A 269 31.67 -3.90 1.97
N GLN A 270 30.91 -4.66 1.18
CA GLN A 270 31.45 -5.80 0.46
C GLN A 270 32.30 -5.41 -0.76
N TYR A 271 31.93 -4.31 -1.44
CA TYR A 271 32.57 -3.89 -2.69
C TYR A 271 33.05 -2.45 -2.63
N ARG A 272 34.34 -2.25 -2.97
CA ARG A 272 35.06 -0.98 -2.73
C ARG A 272 35.20 -0.06 -3.94
N ALA A 273 34.85 -0.51 -5.14
CA ALA A 273 35.14 0.23 -6.38
C ALA A 273 33.95 1.11 -6.83
N GLU A 274 32.75 0.73 -6.44
CA GLU A 274 31.50 1.26 -6.95
C GLU A 274 31.07 2.50 -6.16
N ILE A 275 30.54 3.47 -6.88
CA ILE A 275 29.90 4.68 -6.36
C ILE A 275 28.41 4.55 -6.59
N VAL A 276 27.63 4.73 -5.52
CA VAL A 276 26.18 4.63 -5.56
C VAL A 276 25.56 6.00 -5.31
N ILE A 277 24.71 6.43 -6.23
CA ILE A 277 23.98 7.69 -6.17
C ILE A 277 22.50 7.37 -5.98
N VAL A 278 21.92 7.75 -4.84
CA VAL A 278 20.48 7.65 -4.60
C VAL A 278 19.83 8.94 -5.10
N CYS A 279 19.01 8.81 -6.14
CA CYS A 279 18.33 9.90 -6.82
C CYS A 279 16.89 10.01 -6.33
N LEU A 280 16.56 11.14 -5.70
CA LEU A 280 15.29 11.36 -5.01
C LEU A 280 14.49 12.49 -5.66
N GLU A 281 13.16 12.40 -5.56
CA GLU A 281 12.26 13.55 -5.80
C GLU A 281 12.18 14.43 -4.53
N SER A 282 11.80 15.71 -4.68
CA SER A 282 11.83 16.72 -3.60
C SER A 282 11.13 16.32 -2.30
N ASN A 283 10.12 15.46 -2.37
CA ASN A 283 9.34 15.04 -1.21
C ASN A 283 10.03 13.91 -0.41
N ALA A 284 10.90 13.13 -1.03
CA ALA A 284 11.54 11.96 -0.42
C ALA A 284 12.90 12.28 0.20
N ARG A 285 13.59 13.33 -0.28
CA ARG A 285 14.92 13.71 0.16
C ARG A 285 15.04 13.85 1.68
N SER A 286 14.12 14.56 2.31
CA SER A 286 14.16 14.85 3.74
C SER A 286 14.20 13.58 4.60
N ILE A 287 13.50 12.53 4.18
CA ILE A 287 13.48 11.24 4.89
C ILE A 287 14.86 10.58 4.81
N TYR A 288 15.46 10.54 3.62
CA TYR A 288 16.78 9.96 3.44
C TYR A 288 17.87 10.76 4.15
N GLU A 289 17.78 12.09 4.20
CA GLU A 289 18.75 12.92 4.94
C GLU A 289 18.70 12.68 6.46
N VAL A 290 17.51 12.41 7.01
CA VAL A 290 17.34 12.06 8.43
C VAL A 290 17.83 10.64 8.73
N LEU A 291 17.57 9.68 7.84
CA LEU A 291 17.88 8.26 8.07
C LEU A 291 19.29 7.85 7.66
N ALA A 292 19.90 8.50 6.66
CA ALA A 292 21.23 8.16 6.17
C ALA A 292 22.33 8.19 7.25
N PRO A 293 22.37 9.15 8.21
CA PRO A 293 23.33 9.12 9.32
C PRO A 293 23.29 7.84 10.15
N LEU A 294 22.16 7.12 10.19
CA LEU A 294 22.01 5.88 10.94
C LEU A 294 22.74 4.70 10.27
N TYR A 295 22.90 4.73 8.95
CA TYR A 295 23.56 3.68 8.15
C TYR A 295 24.95 4.10 7.63
N PHE A 296 25.15 5.40 7.46
CA PHE A 296 26.37 6.04 6.98
C PHE A 296 26.81 7.12 7.98
N PRO A 297 27.13 6.75 9.23
CA PRO A 297 27.58 7.73 10.20
C PRO A 297 28.88 8.38 9.74
N ARG A 298 28.97 9.70 9.88
CA ARG A 298 30.10 10.54 9.46
C ARG A 298 31.07 10.81 10.61
N ASP A 299 30.58 10.76 11.84
CA ASP A 299 31.34 10.95 13.06
C ASP A 299 30.89 9.97 14.16
N SER A 300 31.65 9.95 15.26
CA SER A 300 31.34 9.09 16.42
C SER A 300 30.06 9.49 17.15
N PHE A 301 29.50 10.66 16.87
CA PHE A 301 28.25 11.12 17.46
C PHE A 301 27.04 10.52 16.74
N GLU A 302 27.05 10.54 15.40
CA GLU A 302 26.06 9.86 14.58
C GLU A 302 26.06 8.35 14.83
N GLU A 303 27.26 7.75 14.94
CA GLU A 303 27.42 6.33 15.24
C GLU A 303 26.77 5.95 16.58
N ARG A 304 26.99 6.74 17.63
CA ARG A 304 26.35 6.52 18.94
C ARG A 304 24.84 6.74 18.90
N SER A 305 24.37 7.75 18.16
CA SER A 305 22.94 8.01 18.00
C SER A 305 22.23 6.88 17.25
N ALA A 306 22.90 6.24 16.29
CA ALA A 306 22.38 5.13 15.52
C ALA A 306 22.00 3.91 16.39
N LEU A 307 22.74 3.65 17.48
CA LEU A 307 22.45 2.56 18.43
C LEU A 307 21.04 2.62 19.02
N TRP A 308 20.49 3.83 19.19
CA TRP A 308 19.18 4.06 19.79
C TRP A 308 18.05 4.14 18.75
N GLN A 309 18.37 4.66 17.57
CA GLN A 309 17.37 5.00 16.56
C GLN A 309 17.15 3.91 15.52
N LEU A 310 18.16 3.08 15.23
CA LEU A 310 18.02 2.00 14.25
C LEU A 310 16.86 1.05 14.59
N PRO A 311 16.15 0.53 13.57
CA PRO A 311 15.16 -0.53 13.75
C PRO A 311 15.76 -1.77 14.41
N LYS A 312 14.93 -2.60 15.06
CA LYS A 312 15.38 -3.89 15.59
C LYS A 312 15.90 -4.82 14.49
N ASP A 313 15.24 -4.82 13.32
CA ASP A 313 15.72 -5.50 12.13
C ASP A 313 16.81 -4.67 11.44
N ILE A 314 18.07 -5.09 11.63
CA ILE A 314 19.24 -4.52 10.95
C ILE A 314 19.58 -5.24 9.65
N GLY A 315 18.73 -6.17 9.22
CA GLY A 315 18.90 -7.05 8.09
C GLY A 315 20.08 -8.01 8.20
N GLY A 316 20.13 -8.99 7.31
CA GLY A 316 21.20 -9.98 7.26
C GLY A 316 22.48 -9.45 6.63
N LEU A 317 23.34 -10.40 6.20
CA LEU A 317 24.68 -10.09 5.69
C LEU A 317 24.63 -9.20 4.43
N TYR A 318 23.60 -9.35 3.62
CA TYR A 318 23.39 -8.57 2.41
C TYR A 318 22.35 -7.45 2.58
N GLY A 319 21.80 -7.28 3.80
CA GLY A 319 20.76 -6.30 4.11
C GLY A 319 19.33 -6.80 3.91
N GLU A 320 19.16 -8.10 3.69
CA GLU A 320 17.86 -8.76 3.57
C GLU A 320 17.06 -8.64 4.88
N PRO A 321 15.74 -8.38 4.85
CA PRO A 321 14.93 -8.37 6.06
C PRO A 321 14.97 -9.71 6.79
N GLN A 322 15.30 -9.73 8.08
CA GLN A 322 15.32 -10.95 8.89
C GLN A 322 13.99 -11.13 9.62
N LEU A 323 13.33 -12.26 9.42
CA LEU A 323 12.10 -12.63 10.14
C LEU A 323 12.38 -13.81 11.06
N ALA A 324 12.20 -13.60 12.36
CA ALA A 324 12.37 -14.64 13.38
C ALA A 324 11.49 -15.88 13.10
N ASP A 325 10.27 -15.67 12.59
CA ASP A 325 9.29 -16.73 12.32
C ASP A 325 9.63 -17.63 11.13
N ARG A 326 10.66 -17.29 10.34
CA ARG A 326 11.13 -18.11 9.20
C ARG A 326 12.47 -18.81 9.44
N GLN A 327 13.05 -18.65 10.63
CA GLN A 327 14.23 -19.42 11.00
C GLN A 327 13.79 -20.85 11.30
N ILE A 328 14.28 -21.80 10.50
CA ILE A 328 14.09 -23.24 10.77
C ILE A 328 14.78 -23.51 12.12
N ARG A 329 13.99 -23.68 13.18
CA ARG A 329 14.50 -24.26 14.42
C ARG A 329 14.82 -25.71 14.10
N ILE A 330 16.10 -26.02 13.92
CA ILE A 330 16.55 -27.41 13.85
C ILE A 330 16.38 -27.96 15.27
N ILE A 331 15.20 -28.51 15.54
CA ILE A 331 14.93 -29.23 16.78
C ILE A 331 15.60 -30.59 16.61
N HIS A 332 16.68 -30.83 17.33
CA HIS A 332 17.14 -32.18 17.56
C HIS A 332 16.12 -32.85 18.48
N ASN A 333 15.26 -33.70 17.90
CA ASN A 333 14.20 -34.51 18.52
C ASN A 333 12.76 -33.95 18.42
N PRO A 334 11.93 -34.43 17.47
CA PRO A 334 10.55 -33.98 17.25
C PRO A 334 9.54 -34.49 18.29
N GLN A 335 9.96 -35.26 19.29
CA GLN A 335 9.05 -35.83 20.30
C GLN A 335 8.68 -34.88 21.46
N HIS A 336 9.24 -33.66 21.51
CA HIS A 336 9.00 -32.73 22.63
C HIS A 336 8.12 -31.51 22.30
N SER A 337 7.69 -31.33 21.05
CA SER A 337 6.85 -30.17 20.68
C SER A 337 5.34 -30.40 20.80
N VAL A 338 4.90 -31.63 21.14
CA VAL A 338 3.46 -31.97 21.22
C VAL A 338 2.89 -31.84 22.65
N MET A 339 3.68 -31.38 23.63
CA MET A 339 3.20 -31.20 25.01
C MET A 339 3.55 -29.85 25.66
N ILE A 340 3.80 -28.79 24.87
CA ILE A 340 3.90 -27.42 25.41
C ILE A 340 2.96 -26.49 24.63
N GLU A 341 1.68 -26.84 24.63
CA GLU A 341 0.57 -25.89 24.46
C GLU A 341 -0.54 -26.31 25.44
N ALA A 342 -0.34 -25.94 26.71
CA ALA A 342 -1.40 -25.80 27.70
C ALA A 342 -0.86 -24.89 28.82
N ASP A 343 -1.41 -23.67 28.85
CA ASP A 343 -1.56 -22.77 29.99
C ASP A 343 -0.44 -22.71 31.05
N ASP A 344 0.33 -21.61 31.09
CA ASP A 344 0.76 -21.04 32.37
C ASP A 344 1.10 -19.54 32.28
N ASP A 345 0.28 -18.73 32.96
CA ASP A 345 0.57 -17.35 33.36
C ASP A 345 1.42 -17.41 34.64
N SER A 346 2.74 -17.23 34.54
CA SER A 346 3.52 -16.73 35.69
C SER A 346 4.87 -16.12 35.30
N ASP A 347 5.12 -14.93 35.86
CA ASP A 347 6.41 -14.27 35.96
C ASP A 347 7.49 -15.21 36.51
N THR A 348 8.67 -15.27 35.89
CA THR A 348 9.96 -15.21 36.60
C THR A 348 11.17 -15.03 35.65
N SER A 349 12.02 -14.09 36.06
CA SER A 349 13.35 -13.74 35.54
C SER A 349 14.38 -14.90 35.70
N PRO A 350 15.48 -14.92 34.93
CA PRO A 350 16.33 -16.10 34.74
C PRO A 350 17.49 -16.19 35.75
N HIS A 351 17.90 -17.41 36.09
CA HIS A 351 19.20 -17.70 36.72
C HIS A 351 19.82 -18.96 36.12
N ASP A 352 21.05 -18.77 35.62
CA ASP A 352 22.24 -19.63 35.63
C ASP A 352 22.11 -21.14 35.42
N LEU A 353 22.88 -21.69 34.46
CA LEU A 353 24.11 -22.45 34.79
C LEU A 353 24.88 -22.90 33.54
N GLU A 354 26.19 -22.92 33.72
CA GLU A 354 27.28 -23.04 32.75
C GLU A 354 27.59 -24.49 32.30
N MET A 355 28.39 -24.55 31.23
CA MET A 355 29.52 -25.47 30.99
C MET A 355 29.26 -26.90 30.49
N GLY A 356 29.97 -27.23 29.40
CA GLY A 356 30.23 -28.61 28.96
C GLY A 356 30.70 -28.68 27.51
N SER A 357 32.01 -28.52 27.30
CA SER A 357 32.70 -28.84 26.05
C SER A 357 32.57 -30.32 25.70
N ASP A 358 32.53 -30.66 24.41
CA ASP A 358 33.57 -31.49 23.78
C ASP A 358 33.29 -31.71 22.28
N VAL A 359 34.39 -31.70 21.53
CA VAL A 359 34.52 -31.83 20.08
C VAL A 359 34.82 -33.29 19.78
N GLU A 360 34.16 -33.93 18.80
CA GLU A 360 34.87 -34.84 17.88
C GLU A 360 34.06 -35.24 16.63
N TYR A 361 34.76 -35.19 15.50
CA TYR A 361 34.39 -35.69 14.19
C TYR A 361 34.54 -37.22 14.13
N SER A 362 33.60 -37.96 13.54
CA SER A 362 33.94 -39.10 12.66
C SER A 362 32.74 -39.66 11.91
N ASN A 363 32.96 -39.87 10.61
CA ASN A 363 32.16 -40.68 9.69
C ASN A 363 32.13 -42.15 10.13
N ILE A 364 31.11 -42.93 9.72
CA ILE A 364 31.29 -44.20 8.96
C ILE A 364 29.92 -44.84 8.58
N ASN A 365 29.97 -45.43 7.38
CA ASN A 365 29.03 -46.26 6.62
C ASN A 365 28.24 -47.38 7.34
N LEU A 366 26.97 -47.51 6.91
CA LEU A 366 26.31 -48.67 6.30
C LEU A 366 26.88 -50.10 6.54
N SER A 367 26.11 -50.96 7.23
CA SER A 367 25.95 -52.40 6.88
C SER A 367 24.80 -53.08 7.65
N LEU A 368 24.30 -54.15 7.06
CA LEU A 368 22.97 -54.78 7.18
C LEU A 368 23.01 -56.03 8.10
N ALA A 369 21.84 -56.38 8.67
CA ALA A 369 21.35 -57.71 9.09
C ALA A 369 21.49 -58.18 10.56
N ALA A 370 20.35 -58.28 11.27
CA ALA A 370 19.76 -59.54 11.79
C ALA A 370 18.43 -59.27 12.55
N PRO A 371 17.45 -60.20 12.55
CA PRO A 371 16.07 -59.92 12.95
C PRO A 371 15.72 -60.41 14.36
N LEU A 372 15.03 -59.62 15.17
CA LEU A 372 14.34 -60.10 16.36
C LEU A 372 12.94 -59.47 16.51
N SER A 373 12.01 -60.37 16.77
CA SER A 373 10.55 -60.26 16.78
C SER A 373 9.98 -59.41 17.92
N GLY A 374 8.90 -58.68 17.64
CA GLY A 374 7.80 -58.57 18.61
C GLY A 374 7.51 -57.21 19.24
N ALA A 375 7.18 -56.18 18.46
CA ALA A 375 6.28 -55.10 18.90
C ALA A 375 5.63 -54.42 17.68
N ALA A 376 4.31 -54.55 17.56
CA ALA A 376 3.53 -54.04 16.45
C ALA A 376 3.38 -52.52 16.53
N HIS A 377 4.02 -51.80 15.60
CA HIS A 377 3.69 -50.42 15.29
C HIS A 377 2.97 -50.34 13.95
N SER A 378 1.83 -49.64 13.92
CA SER A 378 0.99 -49.35 12.76
C SER A 378 1.66 -48.42 11.72
N PHE A 379 2.80 -48.83 11.17
CA PHE A 379 3.50 -48.07 10.11
C PHE A 379 4.03 -48.92 8.95
N THR A 380 3.57 -50.17 8.82
CA THR A 380 3.91 -51.07 7.70
C THR A 380 2.67 -51.67 7.05
N GLN A 381 1.82 -50.81 6.47
CA GLN A 381 1.00 -51.20 5.33
C GLN A 381 1.55 -50.49 4.08
N MET A 382 2.25 -51.26 3.27
CA MET A 382 2.75 -50.88 1.95
C MET A 382 1.55 -50.66 1.02
N GLN A 383 1.12 -49.41 0.84
CA GLN A 383 0.24 -49.04 -0.26
C GLN A 383 1.07 -48.89 -1.52
N GLY A 384 0.55 -49.48 -2.61
CA GLY A 384 1.23 -49.59 -3.90
C GLY A 384 1.64 -48.25 -4.50
N ASP A 385 2.69 -48.34 -5.28
CA ASP A 385 3.46 -47.32 -5.98
C ASP A 385 2.63 -46.12 -6.54
N LEU A 386 2.63 -45.00 -5.79
CA LEU A 386 1.93 -43.75 -6.12
C LEU A 386 2.52 -43.04 -7.35
N ASP A 387 3.73 -43.39 -7.78
CA ASP A 387 4.35 -42.79 -8.98
C ASP A 387 3.83 -43.41 -10.29
N ARG A 388 3.18 -44.56 -10.23
CA ARG A 388 2.59 -45.20 -11.42
C ARG A 388 1.31 -44.51 -11.89
N GLN A 389 0.59 -43.82 -10.99
CA GLN A 389 -0.59 -43.01 -11.34
C GLN A 389 -0.25 -41.64 -11.94
N ARG A 390 0.98 -41.12 -11.74
CA ARG A 390 1.44 -39.87 -12.38
C ARG A 390 1.96 -40.06 -13.80
N LEU A 391 2.37 -41.27 -14.17
CA LEU A 391 3.00 -41.58 -15.46
C LEU A 391 2.03 -42.05 -16.57
N LEU A 392 0.77 -42.33 -16.26
CA LEU A 392 -0.22 -42.86 -17.22
C LEU A 392 -1.39 -41.92 -17.53
N GLY A 393 -1.35 -40.67 -17.06
CA GLY A 393 -2.32 -39.64 -17.46
C GLY A 393 -1.87 -38.95 -18.74
N ASP A 394 -2.42 -39.39 -19.88
CA ASP A 394 -2.23 -38.79 -21.19
C ASP A 394 -2.46 -37.27 -21.16
N ARG A 395 -1.45 -36.51 -21.61
CA ARG A 395 -1.54 -35.07 -21.86
C ARG A 395 -2.04 -34.84 -23.28
N PRO A 396 -3.15 -34.10 -23.51
CA PRO A 396 -3.30 -33.36 -24.75
C PRO A 396 -2.51 -32.05 -24.66
N ARG A 397 -1.58 -31.88 -25.61
CA ARG A 397 -0.95 -30.60 -25.96
C ARG A 397 -2.00 -29.59 -26.46
N MET A 398 -1.92 -28.33 -26.05
CA MET A 398 -2.20 -27.11 -26.85
C MET A 398 -1.64 -25.89 -26.08
N VAL A 399 -0.82 -24.99 -26.68
CA VAL A 399 -1.15 -23.87 -27.59
C VAL A 399 -2.05 -22.83 -26.90
N TYR A 400 -1.56 -21.57 -26.89
CA TYR A 400 -2.16 -20.31 -26.40
C TYR A 400 -3.69 -20.31 -26.20
N GLU A 401 -4.22 -19.93 -25.03
CA GLU A 401 -5.13 -18.77 -24.88
C GLU A 401 -5.60 -18.50 -23.45
N SER A 402 -5.80 -17.21 -23.19
CA SER A 402 -5.93 -16.50 -21.93
C SER A 402 -7.37 -16.41 -21.39
N VAL A 403 -8.04 -17.54 -21.11
CA VAL A 403 -9.47 -17.50 -20.72
C VAL A 403 -9.85 -18.37 -19.49
N LEU A 404 -8.92 -19.10 -18.85
CA LEU A 404 -9.27 -20.04 -17.77
C LEU A 404 -8.92 -19.61 -16.33
N ASP A 405 -8.14 -18.53 -16.14
CA ASP A 405 -7.71 -18.09 -14.80
C ASP A 405 -8.85 -17.42 -13.99
N ASP A 406 -9.81 -16.79 -14.67
CA ASP A 406 -11.01 -16.17 -14.06
C ASP A 406 -11.98 -17.22 -13.46
N GLY A 407 -11.85 -18.48 -13.88
CA GLY A 407 -12.71 -19.58 -13.42
C GLY A 407 -12.34 -20.12 -12.04
N LEU A 408 -11.04 -20.25 -11.72
CA LEU A 408 -10.57 -20.82 -10.45
C LEU A 408 -10.70 -19.83 -9.28
N GLU A 409 -10.35 -18.55 -9.47
CA GLU A 409 -10.61 -17.51 -8.47
C GLU A 409 -12.11 -17.30 -8.23
N GLY A 410 -12.93 -17.41 -9.30
CA GLY A 410 -14.39 -17.39 -9.20
C GLY A 410 -14.97 -18.54 -8.38
N ILE A 411 -14.41 -19.75 -8.49
CA ILE A 411 -14.84 -20.93 -7.73
C ILE A 411 -14.53 -20.75 -6.23
N GLU A 412 -13.33 -20.32 -5.86
CA GLU A 412 -12.96 -20.10 -4.46
C GLU A 412 -13.78 -18.97 -3.80
N HIS A 413 -14.02 -17.87 -4.52
CA HIS A 413 -14.88 -16.78 -4.06
C HIS A 413 -16.34 -17.23 -3.88
N GLN A 414 -16.85 -18.05 -4.80
CA GLN A 414 -18.20 -18.59 -4.74
C GLN A 414 -18.37 -19.56 -3.56
N GLU A 415 -17.41 -20.45 -3.32
CA GLU A 415 -17.44 -21.36 -2.16
C GLU A 415 -17.39 -20.62 -0.82
N ARG A 416 -16.62 -19.53 -0.73
CA ARG A 416 -16.54 -18.70 0.48
C ARG A 416 -17.88 -18.01 0.75
N TYR A 417 -18.53 -17.47 -0.28
CA TYR A 417 -19.86 -16.90 -0.15
C TYR A 417 -20.91 -17.94 0.25
N GLU A 418 -20.88 -19.14 -0.34
CA GLU A 418 -21.81 -20.21 0.01
C GLU A 418 -21.69 -20.67 1.46
N ARG A 419 -20.47 -20.73 2.00
CA ARG A 419 -20.24 -20.99 3.43
C ARG A 419 -20.89 -19.92 4.31
N LEU A 420 -20.72 -18.65 3.98
CA LEU A 420 -21.34 -17.53 4.72
C LEU A 420 -22.87 -17.56 4.59
N LEU A 421 -23.41 -17.88 3.41
CA LEU A 421 -24.85 -18.00 3.21
C LEU A 421 -25.47 -19.15 4.02
N ARG A 422 -24.77 -20.27 4.18
CA ARG A 422 -25.20 -21.36 5.06
C ARG A 422 -25.23 -20.90 6.51
N ARG A 423 -24.16 -20.25 6.98
CA ARG A 423 -24.07 -19.69 8.34
C ARG A 423 -25.18 -18.66 8.61
N ALA A 424 -25.45 -17.78 7.66
CA ALA A 424 -26.50 -16.78 7.75
C ALA A 424 -27.92 -17.37 7.85
N LYS A 425 -28.11 -18.66 7.51
CA LYS A 425 -29.40 -19.37 7.65
C LYS A 425 -29.49 -20.20 8.93
N THR A 426 -28.35 -20.56 9.52
CA THR A 426 -28.29 -21.47 10.68
C THR A 426 -28.00 -20.76 12.00
N GLU A 427 -27.28 -19.64 11.97
CA GLU A 427 -26.92 -18.88 13.17
C GLU A 427 -28.08 -18.00 13.63
N ASP A 428 -28.17 -17.78 14.95
CA ASP A 428 -29.13 -16.85 15.53
C ASP A 428 -28.67 -15.40 15.32
N LEU A 429 -29.46 -14.66 14.55
CA LEU A 429 -29.20 -13.26 14.18
C LEU A 429 -30.15 -12.29 14.90
N SER A 430 -30.87 -12.75 15.93
CA SER A 430 -31.88 -11.96 16.65
C SER A 430 -31.33 -10.68 17.29
N GLU A 431 -30.07 -10.70 17.74
CA GLU A 431 -29.38 -9.53 18.29
C GLU A 431 -29.22 -8.41 17.25
N VAL A 432 -28.98 -8.76 15.98
CA VAL A 432 -28.77 -7.80 14.89
C VAL A 432 -30.11 -7.39 14.27
N SER A 433 -31.02 -8.34 14.07
CA SER A 433 -32.34 -8.06 13.49
C SER A 433 -33.20 -7.21 14.43
N GLY A 434 -33.09 -7.42 15.75
CA GLY A 434 -33.81 -6.67 16.78
C GLY A 434 -33.43 -5.19 16.88
N ILE A 435 -32.27 -4.80 16.33
CA ILE A 435 -31.85 -3.39 16.25
C ILE A 435 -32.67 -2.62 15.20
N GLY A 436 -33.20 -3.30 14.18
CA GLY A 436 -34.01 -2.68 13.13
C GLY A 436 -33.24 -1.72 12.23
N CYS A 437 -31.90 -1.79 12.21
CA CYS A 437 -31.08 -0.90 11.38
C CYS A 437 -31.14 -1.23 9.89
N LEU A 438 -31.51 -2.45 9.50
CA LEU A 438 -31.62 -2.89 8.10
C LEU A 438 -32.91 -3.68 7.93
N TYR A 439 -33.76 -3.28 6.99
CA TYR A 439 -35.02 -3.98 6.69
C TYR A 439 -35.45 -3.76 5.23
N GLN A 440 -36.33 -4.62 4.74
CA GLN A 440 -36.97 -4.43 3.43
C GLN A 440 -38.20 -3.54 3.59
N SER A 441 -38.38 -2.58 2.69
CA SER A 441 -39.53 -1.67 2.65
C SER A 441 -40.13 -1.65 1.24
N GLY A 442 -41.41 -1.96 1.10
CA GLY A 442 -42.21 -1.81 -0.14
C GLY A 442 -41.49 -1.99 -1.48
N VAL A 443 -41.90 -1.19 -2.47
CA VAL A 443 -41.27 -1.12 -3.80
C VAL A 443 -41.10 0.32 -4.29
N ASP A 444 -40.11 0.51 -5.15
CA ASP A 444 -39.87 1.74 -5.89
C ASP A 444 -40.92 1.94 -7.01
N ARG A 445 -41.00 3.13 -7.64
CA ARG A 445 -41.94 3.40 -8.76
C ARG A 445 -41.79 2.47 -9.95
N LEU A 446 -40.63 1.82 -10.10
CA LEU A 446 -40.35 0.81 -11.13
C LEU A 446 -40.61 -0.62 -10.66
N GLY A 447 -41.29 -0.82 -9.52
CA GLY A 447 -41.61 -2.14 -8.96
C GLY A 447 -40.41 -2.88 -8.35
N ARG A 448 -39.31 -2.17 -8.07
CA ARG A 448 -38.08 -2.77 -7.50
C ARG A 448 -38.16 -2.78 -5.98
N PRO A 449 -37.86 -3.88 -5.29
CA PRO A 449 -37.80 -3.91 -3.83
C PRO A 449 -36.82 -2.87 -3.28
N VAL A 450 -37.24 -2.13 -2.25
CA VAL A 450 -36.39 -1.16 -1.56
C VAL A 450 -35.88 -1.77 -0.26
N VAL A 451 -34.59 -1.59 0.00
CA VAL A 451 -33.96 -1.97 1.27
C VAL A 451 -33.56 -0.69 1.99
N VAL A 452 -33.99 -0.56 3.24
CA VAL A 452 -33.73 0.61 4.08
C VAL A 452 -32.63 0.29 5.06
N PHE A 453 -31.62 1.16 5.14
CA PHE A 453 -30.55 1.11 6.12
C PHE A 453 -30.54 2.39 6.97
N CYS A 454 -30.79 2.26 8.26
CA CYS A 454 -30.83 3.34 9.24
C CYS A 454 -29.49 3.46 9.97
N GLY A 455 -28.65 4.41 9.56
CA GLY A 455 -27.30 4.57 10.10
C GLY A 455 -27.27 4.91 11.59
N LYS A 456 -28.26 5.64 12.12
CA LYS A 456 -28.33 5.99 13.56
C LYS A 456 -28.34 4.77 14.47
N TRP A 457 -29.03 3.72 14.03
CA TRP A 457 -29.27 2.53 14.83
C TRP A 457 -28.18 1.48 14.69
N PHE A 458 -27.16 1.69 13.85
CA PHE A 458 -26.07 0.74 13.68
C PHE A 458 -24.94 1.01 14.70
N PRO A 459 -24.77 0.20 15.77
CA PRO A 459 -23.78 0.47 16.80
C PRO A 459 -22.45 -0.20 16.43
N ALA A 460 -21.63 0.49 15.63
CA ALA A 460 -20.44 -0.10 15.00
C ALA A 460 -19.37 -0.62 15.97
N HIS A 461 -19.33 -0.13 17.22
CA HIS A 461 -18.35 -0.56 18.23
C HIS A 461 -18.87 -1.63 19.20
N ASN A 462 -20.20 -1.83 19.29
CA ASN A 462 -20.80 -2.71 20.29
C ASN A 462 -21.43 -3.98 19.69
N ILE A 463 -21.52 -4.06 18.35
CA ILE A 463 -22.08 -5.20 17.64
C ILE A 463 -20.99 -6.07 17.03
N ASP A 464 -21.24 -7.37 16.98
CA ASP A 464 -20.42 -8.29 16.20
C ASP A 464 -20.59 -8.01 14.70
N LEU A 465 -19.53 -7.48 14.10
CA LEU A 465 -19.46 -7.12 12.68
C LEU A 465 -19.58 -8.33 11.75
N GLU A 466 -19.28 -9.55 12.23
CA GLU A 466 -19.46 -10.78 11.47
C GLU A 466 -20.94 -11.17 11.42
N LYS A 467 -21.64 -11.17 12.57
CA LYS A 467 -23.10 -11.37 12.60
C LYS A 467 -23.85 -10.31 11.80
N ALA A 468 -23.36 -9.06 11.80
CA ALA A 468 -23.93 -7.98 10.98
C ALA A 468 -23.82 -8.27 9.48
N LEU A 469 -22.68 -8.82 9.02
CA LEU A 469 -22.50 -9.26 7.64
C LEU A 469 -23.40 -10.46 7.31
N LEU A 470 -23.54 -11.43 8.22
CA LEU A 470 -24.44 -12.57 8.02
C LEU A 470 -25.91 -12.12 7.89
N TYR A 471 -26.35 -11.17 8.72
CA TYR A 471 -27.69 -10.58 8.62
C TYR A 471 -27.91 -9.81 7.31
N LEU A 472 -26.90 -9.05 6.86
CA LEU A 472 -26.93 -8.38 5.56
C LEU A 472 -27.11 -9.40 4.41
N ILE A 473 -26.36 -10.50 4.43
CA ILE A 473 -26.47 -11.58 3.43
C ILE A 473 -27.83 -12.26 3.50
N HIS A 474 -28.33 -12.55 4.72
CA HIS A 474 -29.63 -13.18 4.94
C HIS A 474 -30.77 -12.37 4.32
N LEU A 475 -30.76 -11.05 4.52
CA LEU A 475 -31.80 -10.15 4.02
C LEU A 475 -31.67 -9.89 2.51
N LEU A 476 -30.45 -9.72 2.00
CA LEU A 476 -30.23 -9.34 0.61
C LEU A 476 -30.21 -10.52 -0.37
N ASP A 477 -29.75 -11.72 0.00
CA ASP A 477 -29.67 -12.87 -0.93
C ASP A 477 -30.99 -13.18 -1.67
N PRO A 478 -32.18 -13.16 -1.05
CA PRO A 478 -33.44 -13.36 -1.78
C PRO A 478 -33.78 -12.19 -2.72
N ILE A 479 -33.44 -10.96 -2.35
CA ILE A 479 -33.76 -9.72 -3.09
C ILE A 479 -32.85 -9.56 -4.31
N VAL A 480 -31.56 -9.87 -4.14
CA VAL A 480 -30.51 -9.66 -5.14
C VAL A 480 -30.67 -10.56 -6.37
N LYS A 481 -31.60 -11.53 -6.36
CA LYS A 481 -32.00 -12.26 -7.57
C LYS A 481 -32.63 -11.35 -8.63
N GLY A 482 -33.27 -10.27 -8.21
CA GLY A 482 -33.87 -9.25 -9.07
C GLY A 482 -33.24 -7.87 -8.88
N ASP A 483 -33.70 -6.91 -9.67
CA ASP A 483 -33.26 -5.51 -9.59
C ASP A 483 -33.78 -4.86 -8.31
N TYR A 484 -32.90 -4.19 -7.55
CA TYR A 484 -33.26 -3.62 -6.25
C TYR A 484 -32.61 -2.26 -6.01
N VAL A 485 -33.10 -1.56 -4.98
CA VAL A 485 -32.67 -0.23 -4.59
C VAL A 485 -32.37 -0.21 -3.08
N ILE A 486 -31.33 0.53 -2.68
CA ILE A 486 -31.01 0.76 -1.27
C ILE A 486 -31.24 2.24 -0.93
N ALA A 487 -31.90 2.50 0.20
CA ALA A 487 -32.00 3.82 0.82
C ALA A 487 -31.26 3.81 2.16
N TYR A 488 -30.13 4.51 2.23
CA TYR A 488 -29.34 4.70 3.44
C TYR A 488 -29.64 6.07 4.05
N PHE A 489 -30.09 6.08 5.30
CA PHE A 489 -30.33 7.29 6.07
C PHE A 489 -29.15 7.57 7.01
N HIS A 490 -28.49 8.71 6.77
CA HIS A 490 -27.38 9.21 7.58
C HIS A 490 -27.82 10.25 8.63
N THR A 491 -29.09 10.21 8.99
CA THR A 491 -29.77 11.10 9.94
C THR A 491 -29.21 10.91 11.36
N LEU A 492 -28.75 11.99 12.00
CA LEU A 492 -28.30 11.99 13.40
C LEU A 492 -27.28 10.88 13.75
N THR A 493 -26.40 10.55 12.80
CA THR A 493 -25.30 9.61 12.99
C THR A 493 -24.14 10.26 13.75
N ASN A 494 -23.53 9.52 14.68
CA ASN A 494 -22.40 9.97 15.48
C ASN A 494 -21.15 9.13 15.18
N SER A 495 -20.00 9.49 15.78
CA SER A 495 -18.72 8.76 15.68
C SER A 495 -18.88 7.24 15.87
N ASN A 496 -19.77 6.83 16.77
CA ASN A 496 -19.98 5.43 17.16
C ASN A 496 -20.73 4.60 16.12
N ASN A 497 -21.31 5.25 15.10
CA ASN A 497 -22.12 4.61 14.07
C ASN A 497 -21.37 4.46 12.75
N TYR A 498 -20.16 5.02 12.63
CA TYR A 498 -19.36 4.90 11.42
C TYR A 498 -18.69 3.54 11.35
N LEU A 499 -18.98 2.85 10.26
CA LEU A 499 -18.31 1.62 9.88
C LEU A 499 -16.86 1.90 9.47
N SER A 500 -15.95 0.99 9.83
CA SER A 500 -14.57 1.07 9.35
C SER A 500 -14.54 0.89 7.83
N LEU A 501 -13.69 1.67 7.15
CA LEU A 501 -13.52 1.56 5.69
C LEU A 501 -13.02 0.17 5.27
N GLN A 502 -12.26 -0.48 6.14
CA GLN A 502 -11.78 -1.84 5.93
C GLN A 502 -12.94 -2.85 5.93
N TRP A 503 -13.87 -2.77 6.89
CA TRP A 503 -15.04 -3.63 6.91
C TRP A 503 -15.91 -3.43 5.66
N LEU A 504 -16.15 -2.18 5.25
CA LEU A 504 -16.89 -1.88 4.01
C LEU A 504 -16.21 -2.47 2.76
N LYS A 505 -14.87 -2.45 2.70
CA LYS A 505 -14.09 -3.11 1.64
C LYS A 505 -14.33 -4.61 1.65
N ASP A 506 -14.24 -5.22 2.82
CA ASP A 506 -14.34 -6.65 3.01
C ASP A 506 -15.73 -7.14 2.58
N VAL A 507 -16.79 -6.47 3.03
CA VAL A 507 -18.17 -6.74 2.58
C VAL A 507 -18.28 -6.62 1.06
N TYR A 508 -17.78 -5.55 0.44
CA TYR A 508 -17.83 -5.38 -1.01
C TYR A 508 -17.06 -6.46 -1.78
N SER A 509 -15.96 -6.97 -1.21
CA SER A 509 -15.14 -8.04 -1.82
C SER A 509 -15.73 -9.44 -1.65
N ILE A 510 -16.42 -9.69 -0.53
CA ILE A 510 -17.05 -10.97 -0.19
C ILE A 510 -18.35 -11.15 -0.97
N LEU A 511 -19.10 -10.08 -1.19
CA LEU A 511 -20.38 -10.15 -1.89
C LEU A 511 -20.20 -10.45 -3.40
N PRO A 512 -20.86 -11.49 -3.93
CA PRO A 512 -20.70 -11.87 -5.34
C PRO A 512 -21.20 -10.81 -6.31
N TYR A 513 -20.78 -10.91 -7.57
CA TYR A 513 -21.08 -9.94 -8.62
C TYR A 513 -22.58 -9.62 -8.76
N LYS A 514 -23.48 -10.58 -8.49
CA LYS A 514 -24.94 -10.40 -8.51
C LYS A 514 -25.43 -9.20 -7.66
N TYR A 515 -24.80 -8.94 -6.51
CA TYR A 515 -25.14 -7.82 -5.63
C TYR A 515 -24.91 -6.47 -6.30
N LYS A 516 -23.82 -6.36 -7.06
CA LYS A 516 -23.40 -5.13 -7.74
C LYS A 516 -24.15 -4.94 -9.05
N LYS A 517 -24.39 -6.04 -9.78
CA LYS A 517 -25.09 -6.05 -11.07
C LYS A 517 -26.54 -5.57 -10.92
N ASN A 518 -27.26 -6.12 -9.94
CA ASN A 518 -28.69 -5.93 -9.80
C ASN A 518 -29.08 -4.73 -8.91
N LEU A 519 -28.12 -4.13 -8.20
CA LEU A 519 -28.31 -2.82 -7.56
C LEU A 519 -28.52 -1.77 -8.65
N LYS A 520 -29.62 -1.00 -8.60
CA LYS A 520 -29.89 0.08 -9.57
C LYS A 520 -29.63 1.46 -9.03
N ALA A 521 -29.97 1.69 -7.77
CA ALA A 521 -29.74 2.95 -7.11
C ALA A 521 -29.40 2.71 -5.64
N PHE A 522 -28.49 3.52 -5.12
CA PHE A 522 -28.12 3.60 -3.72
C PHE A 522 -28.28 5.06 -3.29
N TYR A 523 -29.36 5.36 -2.59
CA TYR A 523 -29.67 6.71 -2.12
C TYR A 523 -29.06 6.93 -0.74
N VAL A 524 -28.23 7.96 -0.59
CA VAL A 524 -27.72 8.43 0.71
C VAL A 524 -28.49 9.68 1.09
N VAL A 525 -29.36 9.58 2.09
CA VAL A 525 -30.21 10.67 2.58
C VAL A 525 -29.54 11.36 3.77
N HIS A 526 -29.59 12.70 3.78
CA HIS A 526 -28.94 13.58 4.75
C HIS A 526 -27.41 13.37 4.89
N PRO A 527 -26.64 13.30 3.79
CA PRO A 527 -25.19 13.13 3.89
C PRO A 527 -24.53 14.42 4.41
N THR A 528 -23.70 14.28 5.44
CA THR A 528 -22.80 15.36 5.89
C THR A 528 -21.70 15.62 4.86
N PHE A 529 -20.99 16.75 4.97
CA PHE A 529 -19.80 17.02 4.13
C PHE A 529 -18.78 15.88 4.19
N TRP A 530 -18.54 15.36 5.40
CA TRP A 530 -17.67 14.21 5.62
C TRP A 530 -18.20 12.94 4.92
N THR A 531 -19.50 12.66 5.05
CA THR A 531 -20.13 11.49 4.41
C THR A 531 -20.06 11.59 2.89
N LYS A 532 -20.29 12.76 2.29
CA LYS A 532 -20.13 12.96 0.84
C LYS A 532 -18.70 12.68 0.38
N MET A 533 -17.71 13.21 1.11
CA MET A 533 -16.29 12.99 0.82
C MET A 533 -15.90 11.52 0.96
N MET A 534 -16.33 10.85 2.04
CA MET A 534 -16.06 9.42 2.27
C MET A 534 -16.76 8.53 1.25
N THR A 535 -18.02 8.80 0.92
CA THR A 535 -18.75 8.06 -0.11
C THR A 535 -18.11 8.25 -1.49
N TRP A 536 -17.68 9.47 -1.83
CA TRP A 536 -16.96 9.73 -3.08
C TRP A 536 -15.62 8.97 -3.13
N TRP A 537 -14.86 8.97 -2.04
CA TRP A 537 -13.59 8.25 -1.93
C TRP A 537 -13.80 6.73 -2.06
N PHE A 538 -14.72 6.15 -1.28
CA PHE A 538 -15.04 4.73 -1.31
C PHE A 538 -15.50 4.28 -2.71
N THR A 539 -16.42 5.02 -3.34
CA THR A 539 -16.92 4.67 -4.68
C THR A 539 -15.88 4.89 -5.77
N THR A 540 -14.93 5.82 -5.61
CA THR A 540 -13.91 6.08 -6.63
C THR A 540 -12.76 5.08 -6.58
N PHE A 541 -12.30 4.71 -5.39
CA PHE A 541 -11.09 3.92 -5.22
C PHE A 541 -11.36 2.45 -4.87
N MET A 542 -12.48 2.15 -4.21
CA MET A 542 -12.76 0.81 -3.68
C MET A 542 -13.91 0.11 -4.40
N ALA A 543 -14.92 0.86 -4.83
CA ALA A 543 -16.13 0.31 -5.43
C ALA A 543 -16.57 1.05 -6.73
N PRO A 544 -15.71 1.10 -7.78
CA PRO A 544 -15.99 1.85 -9.00
C PRO A 544 -17.24 1.35 -9.75
N ALA A 545 -17.57 0.06 -9.65
CA ALA A 545 -18.71 -0.54 -10.33
C ALA A 545 -20.09 -0.01 -9.86
N ILE A 546 -20.16 0.59 -8.67
CA ILE A 546 -21.40 1.16 -8.12
C ILE A 546 -21.38 2.69 -8.05
N LYS A 547 -20.27 3.35 -8.44
CA LYS A 547 -20.11 4.81 -8.32
C LYS A 547 -21.22 5.60 -9.00
N THR A 548 -21.62 5.20 -10.21
CA THR A 548 -22.68 5.86 -10.98
C THR A 548 -24.08 5.62 -10.42
N LYS A 549 -24.22 4.67 -9.50
CA LYS A 549 -25.48 4.25 -8.87
C LYS A 549 -25.71 4.91 -7.51
N VAL A 550 -24.69 5.56 -6.95
CA VAL A 550 -24.77 6.20 -5.63
C VAL A 550 -25.22 7.65 -5.80
N HIS A 551 -26.35 7.99 -5.17
CA HIS A 551 -26.98 9.31 -5.25
C HIS A 551 -27.07 9.91 -3.85
N SER A 552 -26.48 11.09 -3.67
CA SER A 552 -26.57 11.85 -2.42
C SER A 552 -27.77 12.79 -2.46
N LEU A 553 -28.73 12.61 -1.55
CA LEU A 553 -29.95 13.39 -1.45
C LEU A 553 -29.94 14.25 -0.18
N PRO A 554 -30.17 15.57 -0.27
CA PRO A 554 -30.13 16.46 0.88
C PRO A 554 -31.35 16.36 1.80
N GLY A 555 -32.43 15.69 1.38
CA GLY A 555 -33.70 15.58 2.11
C GLY A 555 -34.48 14.33 1.72
N VAL A 556 -35.48 13.95 2.53
CA VAL A 556 -36.36 12.80 2.24
C VAL A 556 -37.29 13.13 1.07
N GLU A 557 -37.63 14.40 0.85
CA GLU A 557 -38.48 14.82 -0.26
C GLU A 557 -37.99 14.37 -1.64
N HIS A 558 -36.68 14.41 -1.86
CA HIS A 558 -36.09 14.01 -3.13
C HIS A 558 -36.16 12.49 -3.30
N LEU A 559 -36.22 11.74 -2.21
CA LEU A 559 -36.43 10.30 -2.25
C LEU A 559 -37.85 9.98 -2.73
N TYR A 560 -38.84 10.83 -2.43
CA TYR A 560 -40.23 10.63 -2.88
C TYR A 560 -40.44 10.78 -4.40
N SER A 561 -39.47 11.40 -5.09
CA SER A 561 -39.44 11.42 -6.55
C SER A 561 -39.19 10.02 -7.12
N ALA A 562 -38.38 9.21 -6.44
CA ALA A 562 -38.11 7.83 -6.81
C ALA A 562 -39.14 6.88 -6.20
N ILE A 563 -39.31 6.90 -4.88
CA ILE A 563 -40.09 5.90 -4.13
C ILE A 563 -41.39 6.53 -3.61
N ALA A 564 -42.54 5.86 -3.76
CA ALA A 564 -43.80 6.41 -3.25
C ALA A 564 -43.84 6.41 -1.71
N LYS A 565 -44.50 7.41 -1.10
CA LYS A 565 -44.51 7.62 0.36
C LYS A 565 -45.13 6.44 1.13
N ASP A 566 -46.13 5.79 0.55
CA ASP A 566 -46.81 4.61 1.07
C ASP A 566 -45.97 3.34 1.06
N GLN A 567 -44.90 3.31 0.25
CA GLN A 567 -44.01 2.16 0.10
C GLN A 567 -42.75 2.25 0.99
N LEU A 568 -42.57 3.38 1.68
CA LEU A 568 -41.37 3.67 2.45
C LEU A 568 -41.69 3.82 3.94
N GLU A 569 -41.38 2.79 4.72
CA GLU A 569 -41.46 2.84 6.17
C GLU A 569 -40.23 3.56 6.71
N ILE A 570 -40.38 4.84 7.09
CA ILE A 570 -39.29 5.66 7.64
C ILE A 570 -39.52 5.84 9.15
N PRO A 571 -38.51 5.65 10.00
CA PRO A 571 -38.60 5.97 11.42
C PRO A 571 -38.95 7.44 11.68
N ALA A 572 -39.81 7.69 12.68
CA ALA A 572 -40.33 9.03 13.00
C ALA A 572 -39.25 10.10 13.23
N TYR A 573 -38.12 9.73 13.85
CA TYR A 573 -37.02 10.67 14.12
C TYR A 573 -36.40 11.26 12.85
N ILE A 574 -36.49 10.57 11.71
CA ILE A 574 -35.97 11.05 10.42
C ILE A 574 -36.89 12.10 9.85
N THR A 575 -38.20 11.84 9.89
CA THR A 575 -39.22 12.80 9.45
C THR A 575 -39.24 14.04 10.34
N GLU A 576 -39.07 13.88 11.66
CA GLU A 576 -38.93 14.99 12.61
C GLU A 576 -37.69 15.83 12.33
N TYR A 577 -36.55 15.19 12.04
CA TYR A 577 -35.32 15.89 11.68
C TYR A 577 -35.48 16.68 10.38
N ASP A 578 -36.06 16.08 9.35
CA ASP A 578 -36.27 16.73 8.04
C ASP A 578 -37.23 17.93 8.16
N MET A 579 -38.27 17.82 9.00
CA MET A 579 -39.18 18.92 9.34
C MET A 579 -38.48 20.04 10.10
N ALA A 580 -37.59 19.71 11.05
CA ALA A 580 -36.83 20.70 11.81
C ALA A 580 -35.82 21.47 10.93
N THR A 581 -35.22 20.80 9.94
CA THR A 581 -34.24 21.41 9.04
C THR A 581 -34.86 22.19 7.88
N ASN A 582 -35.99 21.73 7.33
CA ASN A 582 -36.56 22.30 6.10
C ASN A 582 -37.93 23.01 6.29
N GLY A 583 -38.47 23.04 7.52
CA GLY A 583 -39.65 23.83 7.89
C GLY A 583 -41.01 23.14 7.69
N ILE A 584 -42.09 23.84 8.04
CA ILE A 584 -43.48 23.31 8.18
C ILE A 584 -44.10 22.89 6.83
N HIS A 585 -43.55 23.35 5.70
CA HIS A 585 -44.03 22.98 4.36
C HIS A 585 -43.70 21.52 3.96
N TYR A 586 -42.96 20.78 4.79
CA TYR A 586 -42.53 19.40 4.53
C TYR A 586 -43.52 18.31 4.96
N PHE A 587 -44.56 18.63 5.73
CA PHE A 587 -45.51 17.65 6.25
C PHE A 587 -46.97 18.06 5.99
N GLN A 588 -47.59 17.43 5.00
CA GLN A 588 -49.06 17.31 5.00
C GLN A 588 -49.42 16.03 5.79
N PRO A 589 -50.06 16.15 6.97
CA PRO A 589 -50.55 14.98 7.68
C PRO A 589 -51.56 14.25 6.81
N ILE A 590 -51.48 12.92 6.78
CA ILE A 590 -52.51 12.07 6.19
C ILE A 590 -53.77 12.28 7.04
N THR A 591 -54.76 12.97 6.50
CA THR A 591 -56.12 12.93 7.05
C THR A 591 -56.68 11.55 6.73
N ASN A 592 -56.59 10.62 7.69
CA ASN A 592 -57.43 9.43 7.67
C ASN A 592 -58.89 9.86 7.81
N THR A 593 -59.56 10.12 6.70
CA THR A 593 -61.02 10.12 6.63
C THR A 593 -61.45 8.82 5.98
N SER A 594 -61.43 7.76 6.79
CA SER A 594 -62.39 6.68 6.63
C SER A 594 -63.73 7.16 7.22
N SER A 595 -64.66 7.52 6.36
CA SER A 595 -66.09 7.48 6.68
C SER A 595 -66.83 6.90 5.47
N PRO A 596 -67.69 5.89 5.69
CA PRO A 596 -68.32 5.14 4.62
C PRO A 596 -69.44 5.98 4.00
N ALA A 597 -69.49 6.03 2.67
CA ALA A 597 -70.66 6.55 1.98
C ALA A 597 -71.74 5.46 1.98
N SER A 598 -72.78 5.75 2.76
CA SER A 598 -74.17 5.30 2.59
C SER A 598 -74.70 5.50 1.19
#